data_AF-A0A819LRH5-F1
#
_entry.id   AF-A0A819LRH5-F1
#
_cell.length_a   1.000
_cell.length_b   1.000
_cell.length_c   1.000
_cell.angle_alpha   90.00
_cell.angle_beta   90.00
_cell.angle_gamma   90.00
#
_symmetry.space_group_name_H-M   'P 1'
#
loop_
_entity.id
_entity.type
_entity.pdbx_description
1 polymer ?
#
loop_
_entity_poly.entity_id
_entity_poly.type
_entity_poly.pdbx_seq_one_letter_code
_entity_poly.pdbx_strand_id
1 'polypeptide(L)'
;MNLPGLALTFLDVISEWLSINIEEKEQWILPIHIYCYTFSRGEDRIEDIRTRLKLILPNINNDQILYRFVRQVAPNKDMFCVHINLFNKKNKDELLTMKTIDNKDTVVKQFQQNFSK
;
A
#
# COMPACT_ATOMS: atom_id res chain seq x y z
N MET A 1 0.79 -9.80 13.09
CA MET A 1 1.64 -11.01 12.97
C MET A 1 2.82 -10.92 13.92
N ASN A 2 2.85 -11.75 14.98
CA ASN A 2 3.88 -11.76 16.02
C ASN A 2 5.02 -12.77 15.75
N LEU A 3 5.49 -12.83 14.50
CA LEU A 3 6.55 -13.74 14.04
C LEU A 3 7.60 -12.95 13.26
N PRO A 4 8.48 -12.18 13.93
CA PRO A 4 9.19 -11.09 13.26
C PRO A 4 10.24 -11.52 12.23
N GLY A 5 10.64 -12.79 12.25
CA GLY A 5 11.52 -13.35 11.22
C GLY A 5 10.82 -13.64 9.88
N LEU A 6 9.50 -13.84 9.89
CA LEU A 6 8.73 -14.30 8.73
C LEU A 6 7.51 -13.43 8.43
N ALA A 7 7.12 -12.51 9.32
CA ALA A 7 5.85 -11.82 9.18
C ALA A 7 5.73 -11.03 7.86
N LEU A 8 6.82 -10.48 7.32
CA LEU A 8 6.76 -9.82 6.01
C LEU A 8 6.46 -10.81 4.87
N THR A 9 7.00 -12.03 4.91
CA THR A 9 6.83 -12.99 3.81
C THR A 9 5.38 -13.44 3.67
N PHE A 10 4.63 -13.52 4.77
CA PHE A 10 3.19 -13.83 4.76
C PHE A 10 2.31 -12.72 4.18
N LEU A 11 2.87 -11.56 3.83
CA LEU A 11 2.12 -10.51 3.16
C LEU A 11 1.91 -10.82 1.67
N ASP A 12 2.56 -11.81 1.10
CA ASP A 12 2.29 -12.26 -0.27
C ASP A 12 0.82 -12.66 -0.47
N VAL A 13 0.19 -13.31 0.51
CA VAL A 13 -1.23 -13.72 0.45
C VAL A 13 -2.19 -12.55 0.26
N ILE A 14 -1.78 -11.32 0.62
CA ILE A 14 -2.60 -10.11 0.45
C ILE A 14 -2.22 -9.31 -0.81
N SER A 15 -1.18 -9.71 -1.56
CA SER A 15 -0.79 -9.00 -2.79
C SER A 15 -1.89 -9.06 -3.85
N GLU A 16 -2.62 -10.16 -3.91
CA GLU A 16 -3.77 -10.35 -4.79
C GLU A 16 -4.88 -9.34 -4.45
N TRP A 17 -5.10 -9.06 -3.16
CA TRP A 17 -6.13 -8.10 -2.72
C TRP A 17 -5.82 -6.66 -3.15
N LEU A 18 -4.53 -6.32 -3.27
CA LEU A 18 -4.11 -5.01 -3.77
C LEU A 18 -4.36 -4.85 -5.27
N SER A 19 -4.43 -5.96 -6.00
CA SER A 19 -4.65 -5.98 -7.45
C SER A 19 -6.13 -5.97 -7.84
N ILE A 20 -7.04 -6.18 -6.88
CA ILE A 20 -8.50 -6.09 -7.08
C ILE A 20 -8.89 -4.69 -7.59
N ASN A 21 -9.83 -4.63 -8.53
CA ASN A 21 -10.27 -3.37 -9.15
C ASN A 21 -10.94 -2.44 -8.10
N ILE A 22 -10.84 -1.13 -8.30
CA ILE A 22 -11.31 -0.11 -7.34
C ILE A 22 -12.81 -0.27 -7.01
N GLU A 23 -13.62 -0.68 -7.99
CA GLU A 23 -15.07 -0.92 -7.83
C GLU A 23 -15.39 -2.10 -6.91
N GLU A 24 -14.55 -3.14 -6.91
CA GLU A 24 -14.66 -4.26 -5.96
C GLU A 24 -14.09 -3.89 -4.58
N LYS A 25 -13.10 -2.98 -4.53
CA LYS A 25 -12.58 -2.41 -3.27
C LYS A 25 -13.63 -1.57 -2.54
N GLU A 26 -14.55 -0.91 -3.26
CA GLU A 26 -15.69 -0.17 -2.67
C GLU A 26 -16.67 -1.10 -1.91
N GLN A 27 -16.64 -2.41 -2.14
CA GLN A 27 -17.44 -3.39 -1.39
C GLN A 27 -16.86 -3.71 0.00
N TRP A 28 -15.59 -3.36 0.27
CA TRP A 28 -14.97 -3.56 1.57
C TRP A 28 -15.42 -2.43 2.49
N ILE A 29 -16.45 -2.72 3.30
CA ILE A 29 -17.12 -1.74 4.17
C ILE A 29 -16.21 -1.20 5.27
N LEU A 30 -15.10 -1.90 5.59
CA LEU A 30 -14.22 -1.58 6.72
C LEU A 30 -12.74 -1.50 6.29
N PRO A 31 -11.98 -0.53 6.83
CA PRO A 31 -10.55 -0.45 6.60
C PRO A 31 -9.84 -1.67 7.20
N ILE A 32 -8.84 -2.18 6.48
CA ILE A 32 -8.03 -3.30 6.95
C ILE A 32 -6.71 -2.76 7.48
N HIS A 33 -6.46 -2.98 8.76
CA HIS A 33 -5.22 -2.62 9.42
C HIS A 33 -4.39 -3.86 9.72
N ILE A 34 -3.22 -3.96 9.10
CA ILE A 34 -2.28 -5.07 9.30
C ILE A 34 -1.10 -4.58 10.11
N TYR A 35 -0.86 -5.22 11.24
CA TYR A 35 0.31 -4.95 12.09
C TYR A 35 1.31 -6.11 11.94
N CYS A 36 2.42 -5.84 11.28
CA CYS A 36 3.46 -6.81 10.97
C CYS A 36 4.74 -6.45 11.71
N TYR A 37 5.19 -7.30 12.62
CA TYR A 37 6.47 -7.08 13.29
C TYR A 37 7.61 -7.65 12.45
N THR A 38 8.74 -6.96 12.32
CA THR A 38 9.87 -7.41 11.51
C THR A 38 11.20 -6.98 12.11
N PHE A 39 12.27 -7.70 11.79
CA PHE A 39 13.62 -7.28 12.13
C PHE A 39 14.29 -6.51 11.00
N SER A 40 15.14 -5.54 11.35
CA SER A 40 16.01 -4.85 10.41
C SER A 40 17.46 -4.88 10.88
N ARG A 41 18.38 -5.04 9.91
CA ARG A 41 19.83 -5.03 10.10
C ARG A 41 20.57 -4.02 9.22
N GLY A 42 19.87 -3.31 8.32
CA GLY A 42 20.47 -2.28 7.45
C GLY A 42 20.82 -0.99 8.21
N GLU A 43 21.77 -0.20 7.70
CA GLU A 43 22.13 1.09 8.31
C GLU A 43 20.93 2.03 8.39
N ASP A 44 20.21 2.18 7.27
CA ASP A 44 18.84 2.72 7.26
C ASP A 44 17.84 1.59 7.49
N ARG A 45 17.33 1.50 8.73
CA ARG A 45 16.38 0.48 9.14
C ARG A 45 15.07 0.54 8.37
N ILE A 46 14.61 1.75 8.06
CA ILE A 46 13.33 1.95 7.39
C ILE A 46 13.46 1.59 5.92
N GLU A 47 14.54 1.99 5.26
CA GLU A 47 14.77 1.64 3.85
C GLU A 47 14.95 0.13 3.67
N ASP A 48 15.68 -0.56 4.55
CA ASP A 48 15.77 -2.02 4.53
C ASP A 48 14.40 -2.70 4.59
N ILE A 49 13.54 -2.26 5.52
CA ILE A 49 12.18 -2.81 5.63
C ILE A 49 11.34 -2.45 4.41
N ARG A 50 11.43 -1.20 3.91
CA ARG A 50 10.69 -0.72 2.75
C ARG A 50 11.03 -1.51 1.50
N THR A 51 12.31 -1.70 1.22
CA THR A 51 12.79 -2.48 0.07
C THR A 51 12.24 -3.91 0.12
N ARG A 52 12.34 -4.58 1.28
CA ARG A 52 11.77 -5.94 1.43
C ARG A 52 10.26 -5.99 1.28
N LEU A 53 9.55 -5.01 1.85
CA LEU A 53 8.10 -4.91 1.72
C LEU A 53 7.68 -4.69 0.27
N LYS A 54 8.39 -3.85 -0.49
CA LYS A 54 8.11 -3.55 -1.90
C LYS A 54 8.32 -4.74 -2.82
N LEU A 55 9.26 -5.64 -2.50
CA LEU A 55 9.43 -6.89 -3.23
C LEU A 55 8.22 -7.83 -3.09
N ILE A 56 7.55 -7.78 -1.93
CA ILE A 56 6.41 -8.67 -1.60
C ILE A 56 5.09 -8.03 -2.03
N LEU A 57 4.95 -6.72 -1.82
CA LEU A 57 3.80 -5.91 -2.15
C LEU A 57 4.21 -4.75 -3.07
N PRO A 58 4.42 -5.00 -4.38
CA PRO A 58 4.88 -3.95 -5.29
C PRO A 58 3.89 -2.77 -5.37
N ASN A 59 2.59 -3.08 -5.35
CA ASN A 59 1.50 -2.15 -5.56
C ASN A 59 1.06 -1.39 -4.30
N ILE A 60 1.70 -1.60 -3.14
CA ILE A 60 1.35 -0.86 -1.92
C ILE A 60 1.82 0.60 -2.02
N ASN A 61 0.99 1.57 -1.64
CA ASN A 61 1.42 2.96 -1.62
C ASN A 61 2.13 3.30 -0.30
N ASN A 62 3.09 4.24 -0.36
CA ASN A 62 3.88 4.60 0.83
C ASN A 62 3.05 5.34 1.89
N ASP A 63 1.99 6.05 1.51
CA ASP A 63 1.02 6.70 2.42
C ASP A 63 0.18 5.70 3.22
N GLN A 64 0.16 4.43 2.81
CA GLN A 64 -0.53 3.34 3.49
C GLN A 64 0.32 2.63 4.53
N ILE A 65 1.60 2.99 4.67
CA ILE A 65 2.57 2.27 5.50
C ILE A 65 3.14 3.20 6.57
N LEU A 66 3.08 2.75 7.82
CA LEU A 66 3.72 3.40 8.95
C LEU A 66 4.72 2.44 9.60
N TYR A 67 5.89 2.97 9.96
CA TYR A 67 6.94 2.22 10.62
C TYR A 67 7.09 2.70 12.05
N ARG A 68 6.98 1.78 13.01
CA ARG A 68 7.14 2.07 14.44
C ARG A 68 8.28 1.24 15.00
N PHE A 69 9.30 1.90 15.54
CA PHE A 69 10.33 1.21 16.30
C PHE A 69 9.71 0.56 17.55
N VAL A 70 10.10 -0.68 17.83
CA VAL A 70 9.62 -1.44 18.99
C VAL A 70 10.71 -1.56 20.03
N ARG A 71 11.86 -2.13 19.65
CA ARG A 71 13.03 -2.31 20.51
C ARG A 71 14.25 -2.75 19.72
N GLN A 72 15.43 -2.62 20.30
CA GLN A 72 16.62 -3.34 19.87
C GLN A 72 16.56 -4.79 20.36
N VAL A 73 16.87 -5.76 19.51
CA VAL A 73 16.83 -7.19 19.86
C VAL A 73 18.21 -7.84 19.94
N ALA A 74 19.21 -7.24 19.29
CA ALA A 74 20.62 -7.61 19.40
C ALA A 74 21.48 -6.43 18.88
N PRO A 75 22.81 -6.45 19.05
CA PRO A 75 23.69 -5.50 18.36
C PRO A 75 23.37 -5.45 16.87
N ASN A 76 23.19 -4.24 16.34
CA ASN A 76 22.84 -3.99 14.94
C ASN A 76 21.56 -4.67 14.42
N LYS A 77 20.65 -5.07 15.32
CA LYS A 77 19.37 -5.68 14.94
C LYS A 77 18.23 -5.06 15.73
N ASP A 78 17.37 -4.36 15.01
CA ASP A 78 16.21 -3.68 15.58
C ASP A 78 14.92 -4.36 15.16
N MET A 79 13.90 -4.26 16.00
CA MET A 79 12.55 -4.73 15.74
C MET A 79 11.63 -3.54 15.50
N PHE A 80 10.86 -3.62 14.42
CA PHE A 80 9.88 -2.63 14.01
C PHE A 80 8.50 -3.28 13.87
N CYS A 81 7.46 -2.48 14.05
CA CYS A 81 6.10 -2.77 13.63
C CYS A 81 5.81 -1.97 12.35
N VAL A 82 5.58 -2.68 11.25
CA VAL A 82 5.04 -2.16 10.00
C VAL A 82 3.52 -2.22 10.10
N HIS A 83 2.89 -1.05 10.15
CA HIS A 83 1.45 -0.91 10.12
C HIS A 83 1.02 -0.56 8.70
N ILE A 84 0.24 -1.43 8.08
CA ILE A 84 -0.30 -1.25 6.73
C ILE A 84 -1.79 -0.96 6.85
N ASN A 85 -2.25 0.10 6.19
CA ASN A 85 -3.63 0.54 6.17
C ASN A 85 -4.21 0.39 4.74
N LEU A 86 -5.00 -0.66 4.53
CA LEU A 86 -5.64 -0.94 3.25
C LEU A 86 -7.09 -0.50 3.26
N PHE A 87 -7.58 -0.12 2.08
CA PHE A 87 -8.98 0.27 1.85
C PHE A 87 -9.46 1.38 2.80
N ASN A 88 -8.52 2.22 3.26
CA ASN A 88 -8.90 3.42 3.98
C ASN A 88 -9.79 4.23 3.05
N LYS A 89 -10.99 4.55 3.54
CA LYS A 89 -11.98 5.32 2.80
C LYS A 89 -11.38 6.70 2.58
N LYS A 90 -10.67 6.90 1.46
CA LYS A 90 -10.27 8.24 1.04
C LYS A 90 -11.55 9.06 1.01
N ASN A 91 -11.52 10.25 1.61
CA ASN A 91 -12.67 11.15 1.66
C ASN A 91 -13.29 11.20 0.26
N LYS A 92 -14.63 11.09 0.19
CA LYS A 92 -15.42 11.06 -1.05
C LYS A 92 -14.96 12.12 -2.07
N ASP A 93 -14.42 13.23 -1.58
CA ASP A 93 -13.94 14.38 -2.35
C ASP A 93 -12.70 14.06 -3.23
N GLU A 94 -11.74 13.25 -2.78
CA GLU A 94 -10.59 12.85 -3.63
C GLU A 94 -10.99 11.83 -4.71
N LEU A 95 -11.93 10.94 -4.40
CA LEU A 95 -12.42 9.92 -5.34
C LEU A 95 -13.29 10.54 -6.44
N LEU A 96 -14.08 11.57 -6.12
CA LEU A 96 -14.81 12.39 -7.10
C LEU A 96 -13.84 13.16 -8.00
N THR A 97 -12.72 13.65 -7.45
CA THR A 97 -11.72 14.39 -8.22
C THR A 97 -11.04 13.49 -9.25
N MET A 98 -10.66 12.26 -8.87
CA MET A 98 -10.08 11.27 -9.79
C MET A 98 -11.07 10.81 -10.87
N LYS A 99 -12.33 10.48 -10.50
CA LYS A 99 -13.39 10.12 -11.48
C LYS A 99 -13.68 11.25 -12.47
N THR A 100 -13.52 12.52 -12.06
CA THR A 100 -13.72 13.67 -12.97
C THR A 100 -12.57 13.85 -13.96
N ILE A 101 -11.34 13.50 -13.57
CA ILE A 101 -10.15 13.59 -14.42
C ILE A 101 -10.18 12.49 -15.49
N ASP A 102 -10.45 11.24 -15.11
CA ASP A 102 -10.58 10.12 -16.06
C ASP A 102 -11.68 10.35 -17.10
N ASN A 103 -12.80 10.95 -16.68
CA ASN A 103 -13.90 11.26 -17.59
C ASN A 103 -13.56 12.43 -18.52
N LYS A 104 -12.81 13.43 -18.05
CA LYS A 104 -12.32 14.52 -18.91
C LYS A 104 -11.34 14.01 -19.96
N ASP A 105 -10.41 13.13 -19.60
CA ASP A 105 -9.45 12.57 -20.56
C ASP A 105 -10.13 11.69 -21.61
N THR A 106 -11.19 11.00 -21.23
CA THR A 106 -12.02 10.21 -22.16
C THR A 106 -12.81 11.11 -23.11
N VAL A 107 -13.43 12.17 -22.59
CA VAL A 107 -14.19 13.15 -23.40
C VAL A 107 -13.28 13.92 -24.35
N VAL A 108 -12.07 14.31 -23.92
CA VAL A 108 -11.10 15.04 -24.76
C VAL A 108 -10.59 14.17 -25.90
N LYS A 109 -10.29 12.89 -25.66
CA LYS A 109 -9.90 11.94 -26.71
C LYS A 109 -11.02 11.71 -27.73
N GLN A 110 -12.27 11.66 -27.27
CA GLN A 110 -13.43 11.47 -28.14
C GLN A 110 -13.77 12.73 -28.95
N PHE A 111 -13.57 13.91 -28.37
CA PHE A 111 -13.65 15.17 -29.10
C PHE A 111 -12.57 15.28 -30.17
N GLN A 112 -11.30 14.98 -29.86
CA GLN A 112 -10.21 15.05 -30.84
C GLN A 112 -10.38 14.08 -32.01
N GLN A 113 -10.95 12.89 -31.78
CA GLN A 113 -11.26 11.93 -32.85
C GLN A 113 -12.40 12.40 -33.79
N ASN A 114 -13.33 13.22 -33.31
CA ASN A 114 -14.45 13.71 -34.11
C ASN A 114 -14.10 14.94 -34.98
N PHE A 115 -12.97 15.61 -34.73
CA PHE A 115 -12.50 16.78 -35.50
C PHE A 115 -11.36 16.46 -36.49
N SER A 116 -10.98 15.19 -36.67
CA SER A 116 -9.96 14.74 -37.65
C SER A 116 -10.54 13.90 -38.81
N LYS A 117 -11.82 14.10 -39.16
CA LYS A 117 -12.44 13.56 -40.38
C LYS A 117 -12.96 14.66 -41.27
#